data_AF-A0A099IAW8-F1
#
_entry.id   AF-A0A099IAW8-F1
#
_cell.length_a   1.000
_cell.length_b   1.000
_cell.length_c   1.000
_cell.angle_alpha   90.00
_cell.angle_beta   90.00
_cell.angle_gamma   90.00
#
_symmetry.space_group_name_H-M   'P 1'
#
loop_
_entity.id
_entity.type
_entity.pdbx_description
1 polymer ?
#
loop_
_entity_poly.entity_id
_entity_poly.type
_entity_poly.pdbx_seq_one_letter_code
_entity_poly.pdbx_strand_id
1 'polypeptide(L)'
;MAKVLVGNFKGPKGDTGKTGPAGPQGPQGPQGKPGTVNIADDFTTEDPTYALSAPKGKELYDNLLQIGNPDLLINGDFQVWQRGNEFNITSNRMYTADRWIAYMNASDGYTPYTITNSSRRMKISSTSGECKFLIFQHVELNNSIIRKLLGKKLTLSVKIISSNVQEISTSATILYNSSDKPSVSLARKTHTISANKYTIMKMTFDVVSDADFDDVKSLQIIISSPGITSDVYIDYAKLELGEIATPLVPRPYAEELMLCQRYGRYIYVDYTMNAASNSFSNMISIPVDMRIDPTLTLKAAGTLTNITSEKITHASFTNRVRFSFSASAAGMLRVYGREYWADAEIY
;
A
#
# COMPACT_ATOMS: atom_id res chain seq x y z
N MET A 1 51.75 -19.09 112.36
CA MET A 1 52.59 -19.00 111.15
C MET A 1 51.77 -19.46 109.96
N ALA A 2 51.39 -18.55 109.06
CA ALA A 2 50.65 -18.87 107.83
C ALA A 2 51.51 -18.49 106.62
N LYS A 3 51.73 -19.44 105.70
CA LYS A 3 52.48 -19.29 104.45
C LYS A 3 51.65 -18.48 103.44
N VAL A 4 52.27 -17.48 102.83
CA VAL A 4 51.70 -16.70 101.71
C VAL A 4 52.03 -17.40 100.40
N LEU A 5 51.01 -17.66 99.57
CA LEU A 5 51.16 -18.11 98.18
C LEU A 5 51.58 -16.94 97.29
N VAL A 6 52.61 -17.13 96.48
CA VAL A 6 52.98 -16.22 95.37
C VAL A 6 52.48 -16.86 94.07
N GLY A 7 51.49 -16.25 93.43
CA GLY A 7 50.89 -16.74 92.19
C GLY A 7 50.79 -15.67 91.10
N ASN A 8 51.61 -15.84 90.05
CA ASN A 8 51.47 -15.47 88.64
C ASN A 8 50.68 -14.20 88.23
N PHE A 9 51.41 -13.13 87.89
CA PHE A 9 50.92 -12.05 87.02
C PHE A 9 51.30 -12.34 85.56
N LYS A 10 50.31 -12.51 84.67
CA LYS A 10 50.50 -12.56 83.21
C LYS A 10 50.13 -11.18 82.64
N GLY A 11 51.08 -10.50 82.01
CA GLY A 11 50.87 -9.16 81.42
C GLY A 11 49.87 -9.17 80.26
N PRO A 12 49.20 -8.03 79.96
CA PRO A 12 48.21 -7.93 78.90
C PRO A 12 48.82 -8.25 77.52
N LYS A 13 48.05 -8.93 76.67
CA LYS A 13 48.42 -9.25 75.29
C LYS A 13 48.49 -7.95 74.47
N GLY A 14 49.62 -7.70 73.80
CA GLY A 14 49.82 -6.49 73.00
C GLY A 14 48.88 -6.36 71.81
N ASP A 15 48.53 -5.12 71.47
CA ASP A 15 47.61 -4.78 70.38
C ASP A 15 48.11 -5.27 69.01
N THR A 16 47.17 -5.69 68.16
CA THR A 16 47.48 -6.17 66.80
C THR A 16 47.91 -5.00 65.92
N GLY A 17 49.08 -5.12 65.27
CA GLY A 17 49.65 -4.07 64.42
C GLY A 17 48.77 -3.70 63.24
N LYS A 18 48.85 -2.43 62.80
CA LYS A 18 48.08 -1.89 61.66
C LYS A 18 48.39 -2.65 60.37
N THR A 19 47.36 -2.99 59.59
CA THR A 19 47.48 -3.60 58.26
C THR A 19 48.38 -2.74 57.35
N GLY A 20 49.33 -3.38 56.66
CA GLY A 20 50.28 -2.69 55.78
C GLY A 20 49.61 -2.02 54.57
N PRO A 21 50.32 -1.08 53.91
CA PRO A 21 49.80 -0.39 52.73
C PRO A 21 49.52 -1.36 51.57
N ALA A 22 48.51 -1.07 50.76
CA ALA A 22 48.19 -1.84 49.56
C ALA A 22 49.38 -1.81 48.58
N GLY A 23 49.71 -2.97 47.99
CA GLY A 23 50.81 -3.10 47.04
C GLY A 23 50.58 -2.29 45.75
N PRO A 24 51.64 -1.97 45.00
CA PRO A 24 51.52 -1.21 43.76
C PRO A 24 50.68 -1.98 42.72
N GLN A 25 49.86 -1.25 41.96
CA GLN A 25 49.09 -1.80 40.85
C GLN A 25 50.04 -2.38 39.79
N GLY A 26 49.76 -3.60 39.32
CA GLY A 26 50.58 -4.29 38.32
C GLY A 26 50.60 -3.56 36.96
N PRO A 27 51.63 -3.80 36.12
CA PRO A 27 51.74 -3.18 34.81
C PRO A 27 50.56 -3.59 33.91
N GLN A 28 50.09 -2.65 33.08
CA GLN A 28 49.08 -2.93 32.06
C GLN A 28 49.58 -4.04 31.12
N GLY A 29 48.71 -5.02 30.84
CA GLY A 29 49.03 -6.13 29.93
C GLY A 29 49.31 -5.67 28.49
N PRO A 30 50.07 -6.46 27.71
CA PRO A 30 50.35 -6.14 26.31
C PRO A 30 49.06 -6.03 25.48
N GLN A 31 48.98 -5.04 24.60
CA GLN A 31 47.88 -4.88 23.66
C GLN A 31 47.81 -6.10 22.72
N GLY A 32 46.62 -6.69 22.56
CA GLY A 32 46.41 -7.83 21.66
C GLY A 32 46.69 -7.45 20.19
N LYS A 33 47.25 -8.39 19.42
CA LYS A 33 47.46 -8.20 17.98
C LYS A 33 46.09 -8.11 17.27
N PRO A 34 45.86 -7.15 16.36
CA PRO A 34 44.62 -7.12 15.57
C PRO A 34 44.47 -8.43 14.79
N GLY A 35 43.29 -9.06 14.87
CA GLY A 35 42.97 -10.23 14.04
C GLY A 35 42.92 -9.85 12.56
N THR A 36 43.39 -10.74 11.69
CA THR A 36 43.25 -10.58 10.23
C THR A 36 41.81 -10.93 9.84
N VAL A 37 41.15 -10.06 9.07
CA VAL A 37 39.83 -10.32 8.50
C VAL A 37 40.00 -10.78 7.06
N ASN A 38 39.48 -11.96 6.73
CA ASN A 38 39.47 -12.44 5.35
C ASN A 38 38.36 -11.69 4.59
N ILE A 39 38.65 -11.15 3.41
CA ILE A 39 37.68 -10.41 2.59
C ILE A 39 37.49 -11.11 1.25
N ALA A 40 36.23 -11.27 0.82
CA ALA A 40 35.85 -11.78 -0.48
C ALA A 40 34.76 -10.91 -1.10
N ASP A 41 35.03 -10.35 -2.28
CA ASP A 41 34.19 -9.33 -2.93
C ASP A 41 33.44 -9.83 -4.19
N ASP A 42 33.51 -11.14 -4.47
CA ASP A 42 32.91 -11.77 -5.64
C ASP A 42 31.48 -12.31 -5.42
N PHE A 43 30.95 -12.22 -4.19
CA PHE A 43 29.65 -12.78 -3.78
C PHE A 43 29.47 -14.29 -4.04
N THR A 44 30.55 -15.05 -4.25
CA THR A 44 30.49 -16.49 -4.53
C THR A 44 30.95 -17.38 -3.38
N THR A 45 31.58 -16.79 -2.35
CA THR A 45 32.02 -17.56 -1.19
C THR A 45 30.87 -17.96 -0.28
N GLU A 46 30.83 -19.23 0.11
CA GLU A 46 29.96 -19.75 1.17
C GLU A 46 30.73 -19.91 2.51
N ASP A 47 32.03 -19.59 2.53
CA ASP A 47 32.87 -19.69 3.73
C ASP A 47 32.54 -18.56 4.73
N PRO A 48 32.00 -18.87 5.92
CA PRO A 48 31.59 -17.86 6.90
C PRO A 48 32.77 -17.12 7.55
N THR A 49 34.02 -17.52 7.28
CA THR A 49 35.22 -16.83 7.77
C THR A 49 35.60 -15.60 6.92
N TYR A 50 34.95 -15.42 5.77
CA TYR A 50 35.15 -14.27 4.90
C TYR A 50 34.05 -13.22 5.08
N ALA A 51 34.45 -11.95 5.11
CA ALA A 51 33.55 -10.81 5.12
C ALA A 51 33.51 -10.13 3.75
N LEU A 52 32.41 -9.44 3.46
CA LEU A 52 32.32 -8.52 2.34
C LEU A 52 33.03 -7.21 2.70
N SER A 53 33.78 -6.61 1.76
CA SER A 53 34.36 -5.29 2.01
C SER A 53 33.28 -4.21 2.19
N ALA A 54 33.55 -3.18 2.99
CA ALA A 54 32.58 -2.09 3.20
C ALA A 54 32.16 -1.37 1.89
N PRO A 55 33.07 -1.08 0.92
CA PRO A 55 32.68 -0.55 -0.38
C PRO A 55 31.79 -1.51 -1.17
N LYS A 56 32.14 -2.81 -1.20
CA LYS A 56 31.34 -3.82 -1.92
C LYS A 56 29.97 -4.04 -1.28
N GLY A 57 29.89 -3.94 0.04
CA GLY A 57 28.64 -3.91 0.79
C GLY A 57 27.79 -2.69 0.45
N LYS A 58 28.40 -1.50 0.28
CA LYS A 58 27.70 -0.31 -0.19
C LYS A 58 27.18 -0.49 -1.63
N GLU A 59 27.99 -1.03 -2.54
CA GLU A 59 27.57 -1.31 -3.91
C GLU A 59 26.41 -2.31 -3.96
N LEU A 60 26.49 -3.40 -3.20
CA LEU A 60 25.39 -4.35 -3.07
C LEU A 60 24.14 -3.66 -2.54
N TYR A 61 24.28 -2.87 -1.48
CA TYR A 61 23.17 -2.11 -0.91
C TYR A 61 22.54 -1.16 -1.94
N ASP A 62 23.34 -0.41 -2.69
CA ASP A 62 22.88 0.49 -3.75
C ASP A 62 22.18 -0.27 -4.90
N ASN A 63 22.64 -1.48 -5.25
CA ASN A 63 21.98 -2.35 -6.22
C ASN A 63 20.65 -2.93 -5.68
N LEU A 64 20.62 -3.37 -4.43
CA LEU A 64 19.40 -3.83 -3.76
C LEU A 64 18.39 -2.69 -3.58
N LEU A 65 18.86 -1.44 -3.44
CA LEU A 65 18.00 -0.25 -3.46
C LEU A 65 17.27 -0.06 -4.80
N GLN A 66 17.75 -0.69 -5.88
CA GLN A 66 17.11 -0.65 -7.20
C GLN A 66 16.21 -1.87 -7.47
N ILE A 67 16.42 -2.97 -6.75
CA ILE A 67 15.63 -4.20 -6.91
C ILE A 67 14.53 -4.21 -5.83
N GLY A 68 13.36 -3.68 -6.17
CA GLY A 68 12.16 -3.80 -5.36
C GLY A 68 11.35 -5.03 -5.73
N ASN A 69 10.71 -5.67 -4.76
CA ASN A 69 9.65 -6.62 -5.07
C ASN A 69 8.49 -5.86 -5.75
N PRO A 70 7.78 -6.48 -6.71
CA PRO A 70 6.61 -5.87 -7.33
C PRO A 70 5.59 -5.47 -6.29
N ASP A 71 5.03 -4.28 -6.44
CA ASP A 71 3.86 -3.87 -5.68
C ASP A 71 2.66 -4.74 -6.10
N LEU A 72 1.83 -5.13 -5.14
CA LEU A 72 0.57 -5.82 -5.37
C LEU A 72 -0.61 -4.84 -5.40
N LEU A 73 -0.41 -3.61 -4.89
CA LEU A 73 -1.34 -2.51 -5.08
C LEU A 73 -1.18 -1.93 -6.48
N ILE A 74 -2.30 -1.49 -7.04
CA ILE A 74 -2.37 -0.73 -8.28
C ILE A 74 -2.49 0.75 -7.88
N ASN A 75 -1.76 1.61 -8.57
CA ASN A 75 -1.71 3.05 -8.35
C ASN A 75 -1.32 3.41 -6.91
N GLY A 76 -0.37 2.66 -6.34
CA GLY A 76 0.11 2.82 -4.96
C GLY A 76 0.82 4.16 -4.74
N ASP A 77 1.36 4.75 -5.80
CA ASP A 77 2.02 6.06 -5.81
C ASP A 77 1.10 7.21 -6.26
N PHE A 78 -0.19 6.93 -6.47
CA PHE A 78 -1.23 7.91 -6.79
C PHE A 78 -0.94 8.78 -8.03
N GLN A 79 -0.37 8.19 -9.08
CA GLN A 79 -0.10 8.88 -10.34
C GLN A 79 -1.29 8.93 -11.31
N VAL A 80 -2.30 8.06 -11.14
CA VAL A 80 -3.47 7.95 -12.04
C VAL A 80 -4.76 8.41 -11.35
N TRP A 81 -5.48 9.34 -12.00
CA TRP A 81 -6.69 10.02 -11.50
C TRP A 81 -7.70 10.28 -12.63
N GLN A 82 -8.13 9.22 -13.31
CA GLN A 82 -9.02 9.29 -14.47
C GLN A 82 -10.42 9.83 -14.12
N ARG A 83 -10.88 9.67 -12.87
CA ARG A 83 -12.23 10.05 -12.43
C ARG A 83 -12.37 11.52 -12.00
N GLY A 84 -11.27 12.25 -11.93
CA GLY A 84 -11.21 13.61 -11.40
C GLY A 84 -10.10 13.77 -10.36
N ASN A 85 -9.85 15.01 -9.95
CA ASN A 85 -8.75 15.37 -9.04
C ASN A 85 -9.22 15.80 -7.64
N GLU A 86 -10.53 15.87 -7.41
CA GLU A 86 -11.12 16.32 -6.15
C GLU A 86 -12.45 15.61 -5.90
N PHE A 87 -12.61 15.08 -4.68
CA PHE A 87 -13.75 14.27 -4.28
C PHE A 87 -14.23 14.69 -2.89
N ASN A 88 -15.52 15.00 -2.78
CA ASN A 88 -16.20 15.20 -1.51
C ASN A 88 -16.76 13.86 -1.03
N ILE A 89 -16.15 13.29 0.00
CA ILE A 89 -16.51 11.95 0.49
C ILE A 89 -17.72 12.07 1.41
N THR A 90 -18.89 11.94 0.81
CA THR A 90 -20.20 12.08 1.47
C THR A 90 -21.03 10.79 1.50
N SER A 91 -20.47 9.68 1.01
CA SER A 91 -21.16 8.40 0.88
C SER A 91 -20.33 7.24 1.42
N ASN A 92 -20.98 6.11 1.69
CA ASN A 92 -20.37 4.92 2.26
C ASN A 92 -19.13 4.45 1.50
N ARG A 93 -19.14 4.50 0.16
CA ARG A 93 -18.02 4.08 -0.67
C ARG A 93 -17.94 4.97 -1.90
N MET A 94 -16.76 5.54 -2.15
CA MET A 94 -16.50 6.37 -3.33
C MET A 94 -15.11 6.08 -3.89
N TYR A 95 -15.02 5.77 -5.18
CA TYR A 95 -13.76 5.68 -5.89
C TYR A 95 -13.16 7.07 -6.12
N THR A 96 -11.84 7.22 -5.91
CA THR A 96 -11.11 8.50 -5.96
C THR A 96 -9.96 8.45 -6.98
N ALA A 97 -8.70 8.47 -6.53
CA ALA A 97 -7.57 7.99 -7.32
C ALA A 97 -7.90 6.59 -7.84
N ASP A 98 -7.45 6.26 -9.06
CA ASP A 98 -7.83 4.98 -9.66
C ASP A 98 -7.52 3.82 -8.71
N ARG A 99 -8.51 2.93 -8.55
CA ARG A 99 -8.53 1.76 -7.65
C ARG A 99 -8.70 2.03 -6.16
N TRP A 100 -8.47 3.25 -5.70
CA TRP A 100 -8.59 3.61 -4.29
C TRP A 100 -10.01 4.06 -3.94
N ILE A 101 -10.55 3.47 -2.88
CA ILE A 101 -11.89 3.72 -2.38
C ILE A 101 -11.78 4.46 -1.06
N ALA A 102 -12.58 5.50 -0.90
CA ALA A 102 -12.79 6.20 0.34
C ALA A 102 -14.10 5.75 0.98
N TYR A 103 -14.09 5.61 2.30
CA TYR A 103 -15.24 5.22 3.09
C TYR A 103 -15.68 6.34 4.01
N MET A 104 -16.99 6.58 4.08
CA MET A 104 -17.58 7.49 5.05
C MET A 104 -19.00 7.04 5.39
N ASN A 105 -19.24 6.71 6.65
CA ASN A 105 -20.57 6.42 7.15
C ASN A 105 -20.83 7.23 8.43
N ALA A 106 -21.85 8.09 8.39
CA ALA A 106 -22.22 8.93 9.52
C ALA A 106 -22.63 8.11 10.75
N SER A 107 -23.22 6.93 10.56
CA SER A 107 -23.59 6.02 11.66
C SER A 107 -22.39 5.46 12.40
N ASP A 108 -21.21 5.39 11.75
CA ASP A 108 -19.94 4.98 12.37
C ASP A 108 -19.17 6.19 12.95
N GLY A 109 -19.84 7.34 13.02
CA GLY A 109 -19.31 8.58 13.54
C GLY A 109 -18.24 9.21 12.65
N TYR A 110 -18.32 9.02 11.33
CA TYR A 110 -17.53 9.78 10.36
C TYR A 110 -18.23 11.11 10.04
N THR A 111 -17.42 12.12 9.76
CA THR A 111 -17.85 13.37 9.10
C THR A 111 -17.36 13.36 7.65
N PRO A 112 -17.98 14.15 6.75
CA PRO A 112 -17.45 14.32 5.40
C PRO A 112 -16.00 14.80 5.41
N TYR A 113 -15.23 14.38 4.41
CA TYR A 113 -13.86 14.82 4.16
C TYR A 113 -13.60 14.91 2.67
N THR A 114 -12.49 15.52 2.30
CA THR A 114 -12.08 15.63 0.89
C THR A 114 -10.84 14.80 0.61
N ILE A 115 -10.83 14.23 -0.59
CA ILE A 115 -9.64 13.66 -1.18
C ILE A 115 -9.30 14.45 -2.44
N THR A 116 -8.06 14.92 -2.51
CA THR A 116 -7.58 15.70 -3.66
C THR A 116 -6.24 15.17 -4.15
N ASN A 117 -5.99 15.29 -5.44
CA ASN A 117 -4.69 15.09 -6.04
C ASN A 117 -3.81 16.32 -5.75
N SER A 118 -2.76 16.14 -4.95
CA SER A 118 -1.78 17.18 -4.63
C SER A 118 -0.40 16.81 -5.20
N SER A 119 -0.22 17.02 -6.50
CA SER A 119 1.01 16.72 -7.24
C SER A 119 1.38 15.23 -7.22
N ARG A 120 0.44 14.36 -7.62
CA ARG A 120 0.56 12.88 -7.58
C ARG A 120 0.72 12.34 -6.16
N ARG A 121 -0.01 12.95 -5.23
CA ARG A 121 -0.15 12.48 -3.85
C ARG A 121 -1.61 12.53 -3.49
N MET A 122 -2.05 11.57 -2.69
CA MET A 122 -3.38 11.61 -2.12
C MET A 122 -3.35 12.53 -0.91
N LYS A 123 -4.02 13.69 -1.03
CA LYS A 123 -4.25 14.61 0.09
C LYS A 123 -5.63 14.35 0.68
N ILE A 124 -5.68 14.08 1.98
CA ILE A 124 -6.89 13.90 2.76
C ILE A 124 -7.05 15.12 3.67
N SER A 125 -8.17 15.84 3.54
CA SER A 125 -8.43 17.06 4.30
C SER A 125 -9.79 16.97 4.99
N SER A 126 -9.86 17.48 6.21
CA SER A 126 -11.14 17.62 6.90
C SER A 126 -11.93 18.80 6.36
N THR A 127 -13.25 18.69 6.32
CA THR A 127 -14.14 19.83 6.02
C THR A 127 -14.61 20.59 7.26
N SER A 128 -14.38 20.07 8.48
CA SER A 128 -14.96 20.64 9.71
C SER A 128 -14.24 20.25 11.01
N GLY A 129 -12.91 20.36 11.07
CA GLY A 129 -12.12 20.09 12.30
C GLY A 129 -11.53 18.67 12.34
N GLU A 130 -11.62 17.97 13.47
CA GLU A 130 -11.15 16.59 13.56
C GLU A 130 -11.99 15.66 12.67
N CYS A 131 -11.36 14.82 11.86
CA CYS A 131 -12.06 13.98 10.90
C CYS A 131 -11.50 12.56 10.83
N LYS A 132 -12.37 11.56 10.88
CA LYS A 132 -12.01 10.19 10.54
C LYS A 132 -11.88 10.04 9.04
N PHE A 133 -10.87 9.32 8.60
CA PHE A 133 -10.82 8.86 7.22
C PHE A 133 -10.53 7.37 7.20
N LEU A 134 -11.01 6.73 6.14
CA LEU A 134 -10.66 5.36 5.81
C LEU A 134 -10.59 5.28 4.30
N ILE A 135 -9.41 4.91 3.80
CA ILE A 135 -9.23 4.55 2.40
C ILE A 135 -8.76 3.12 2.30
N PHE A 136 -9.10 2.46 1.21
CA PHE A 136 -8.66 1.11 0.97
C PHE A 136 -8.56 0.79 -0.51
N GLN A 137 -7.84 -0.29 -0.79
CA GLN A 137 -7.83 -0.93 -2.09
C GLN A 137 -8.11 -2.42 -1.91
N HIS A 138 -8.91 -2.97 -2.83
CA HIS A 138 -9.12 -4.41 -2.95
C HIS A 138 -8.08 -5.00 -3.90
N VAL A 139 -7.18 -5.83 -3.37
CA VAL A 139 -6.31 -6.71 -4.15
C VAL A 139 -7.10 -7.97 -4.48
N GLU A 140 -7.34 -8.20 -5.77
CA GLU A 140 -8.05 -9.39 -6.20
C GLU A 140 -7.20 -10.64 -6.00
N LEU A 141 -7.80 -11.63 -5.34
CA LEU A 141 -7.16 -12.91 -5.07
C LEU A 141 -8.00 -13.99 -5.73
N ASN A 142 -7.72 -14.28 -7.00
CA ASN A 142 -8.29 -15.49 -7.61
C ASN A 142 -7.61 -16.75 -7.03
N ASN A 143 -8.21 -17.91 -7.29
CA ASN A 143 -7.73 -19.20 -6.79
C ASN A 143 -6.27 -19.52 -7.15
N SER A 144 -5.71 -18.91 -8.21
CA SER A 144 -4.30 -19.09 -8.58
C SER A 144 -3.36 -18.17 -7.79
N ILE A 145 -3.73 -16.91 -7.61
CA ILE A 145 -2.93 -15.91 -6.88
C ILE A 145 -2.91 -16.25 -5.38
N ILE A 146 -4.07 -16.55 -4.80
CA ILE A 146 -4.19 -16.88 -3.38
C ILE A 146 -3.28 -18.05 -2.99
N ARG A 147 -3.21 -19.10 -3.82
CA ARG A 147 -2.38 -20.29 -3.57
C ARG A 147 -0.88 -19.98 -3.58
N LYS A 148 -0.45 -18.89 -4.24
CA LYS A 148 0.95 -18.43 -4.23
C LYS A 148 1.27 -17.60 -2.98
N LEU A 149 0.27 -16.95 -2.40
CA LEU A 149 0.41 -16.11 -1.20
C LEU A 149 0.18 -16.89 0.09
N LEU A 150 -0.56 -17.99 0.02
CA LEU A 150 -0.91 -18.81 1.18
C LEU A 150 0.31 -19.32 1.94
N GLY A 151 0.32 -19.12 3.26
CA GLY A 151 1.42 -19.49 4.14
C GLY A 151 2.67 -18.63 3.95
N LYS A 152 2.58 -17.55 3.16
CA LYS A 152 3.63 -16.54 3.01
C LYS A 152 3.30 -15.30 3.83
N LYS A 153 4.34 -14.50 4.05
CA LYS A 153 4.23 -13.18 4.67
C LYS A 153 4.06 -12.13 3.59
N LEU A 154 3.24 -11.13 3.85
CA LEU A 154 3.17 -9.90 3.07
C LEU A 154 3.63 -8.73 3.94
N THR A 155 4.24 -7.73 3.31
CA THR A 155 4.63 -6.48 3.97
C THR A 155 3.97 -5.30 3.28
N LEU A 156 3.25 -4.50 4.06
CA LEU A 156 2.68 -3.22 3.66
C LEU A 156 3.60 -2.09 4.14
N SER A 157 4.00 -1.22 3.22
CA SER A 157 4.75 0.01 3.49
C SER A 157 3.95 1.22 3.02
N VAL A 158 3.81 2.26 3.85
CA VAL A 158 3.08 3.48 3.51
C VAL A 158 3.91 4.72 3.85
N LYS A 159 4.23 5.53 2.85
CA LYS A 159 4.95 6.80 2.98
C LYS A 159 3.94 7.94 3.14
N ILE A 160 4.04 8.64 4.27
CA ILE A 160 3.05 9.62 4.71
C ILE A 160 3.72 10.83 5.36
N ILE A 161 3.07 11.99 5.26
CA ILE A 161 3.45 13.22 5.98
C ILE A 161 2.19 14.00 6.37
N SER A 162 2.26 14.70 7.50
CA SER A 162 1.22 15.60 8.00
C SER A 162 1.88 16.74 8.75
N SER A 163 1.22 17.90 8.85
CA SER A 163 1.79 19.04 9.59
C SER A 163 1.73 18.85 11.11
N ASN A 164 0.71 18.14 11.61
CA ASN A 164 0.61 17.73 13.00
C ASN A 164 1.03 16.28 13.21
N VAL A 165 1.22 15.90 14.47
CA VAL A 165 1.27 14.49 14.86
C VAL A 165 -0.10 13.88 14.58
N GLN A 166 -0.13 12.70 13.94
CA GLN A 166 -1.37 11.97 13.69
C GLN A 166 -1.22 10.52 14.11
N GLU A 167 -2.36 9.91 14.43
CA GLU A 167 -2.47 8.47 14.56
C GLU A 167 -3.07 7.87 13.29
N ILE A 168 -2.34 6.94 12.67
CA ILE A 168 -2.75 6.26 11.45
C ILE A 168 -2.70 4.75 11.67
N SER A 169 -3.78 4.06 11.36
CA SER A 169 -3.86 2.61 11.35
C SER A 169 -3.69 2.06 9.94
N THR A 170 -2.93 0.98 9.81
CA THR A 170 -2.90 0.11 8.64
C THR A 170 -3.54 -1.23 8.98
N SER A 171 -4.37 -1.79 8.11
CA SER A 171 -4.93 -3.14 8.31
C SER A 171 -5.09 -3.93 7.01
N ALA A 172 -5.09 -5.25 7.15
CA ALA A 172 -5.27 -6.20 6.06
C ALA A 172 -6.39 -7.18 6.42
N THR A 173 -7.38 -7.31 5.54
CA THR A 173 -8.60 -8.09 5.80
C THR A 173 -8.97 -8.89 4.55
N ILE A 174 -9.29 -10.17 4.72
CA ILE A 174 -9.87 -11.00 3.66
C ILE A 174 -11.38 -10.80 3.64
N LEU A 175 -11.93 -10.55 2.44
CA LEU A 175 -13.37 -10.58 2.19
C LEU A 175 -13.73 -11.76 1.30
N TYR A 176 -14.91 -12.32 1.52
CA TYR A 176 -15.48 -13.41 0.75
C TYR A 176 -16.53 -12.92 -0.25
N ASN A 177 -16.89 -13.76 -1.24
CA ASN A 177 -18.01 -13.44 -2.13
C ASN A 177 -19.35 -13.71 -1.44
N SER A 178 -19.43 -14.75 -0.61
CA SER A 178 -20.61 -15.01 0.22
C SER A 178 -20.82 -13.89 1.25
N SER A 179 -22.04 -13.36 1.29
CA SER A 179 -22.49 -12.41 2.32
C SER A 179 -22.62 -13.03 3.71
N ASP A 180 -22.73 -14.36 3.79
CA ASP A 180 -22.96 -15.08 5.05
C ASP A 180 -21.66 -15.35 5.81
N LYS A 181 -20.50 -15.13 5.16
CA LYS A 181 -19.19 -15.31 5.78
C LYS A 181 -18.65 -13.98 6.30
N PRO A 182 -18.28 -13.90 7.60
CA PRO A 182 -17.63 -12.72 8.13
C PRO A 182 -16.24 -12.54 7.50
N SER A 183 -15.80 -11.29 7.38
CA SER A 183 -14.44 -11.00 6.94
C SER A 183 -13.40 -11.49 7.95
N VAL A 184 -12.20 -11.84 7.48
CA VAL A 184 -11.09 -12.30 8.32
C VAL A 184 -10.03 -11.21 8.43
N SER A 185 -9.85 -10.66 9.62
CA SER A 185 -8.75 -9.71 9.90
C SER A 185 -7.43 -10.47 9.98
N LEU A 186 -6.50 -10.18 9.07
CA LEU A 186 -5.15 -10.75 9.10
C LEU A 186 -4.22 -9.96 10.02
N ALA A 187 -4.29 -8.63 9.96
CA ALA A 187 -3.48 -7.76 10.80
C ALA A 187 -4.05 -6.35 10.88
N ARG A 188 -3.75 -5.69 12.00
CA ARG A 188 -3.94 -4.26 12.20
C ARG A 188 -2.77 -3.71 13.01
N LYS A 189 -2.27 -2.55 12.62
CA LYS A 189 -1.19 -1.86 13.33
C LYS A 189 -1.44 -0.36 13.34
N THR A 190 -1.33 0.24 14.52
CA THR A 190 -1.41 1.68 14.73
C THR A 190 -0.01 2.28 14.71
N HIS A 191 0.14 3.43 14.05
CA HIS A 191 1.39 4.17 13.90
C HIS A 191 1.17 5.61 14.31
N THR A 192 2.16 6.18 14.99
CA THR A 192 2.22 7.61 15.25
C THR A 192 3.16 8.25 14.23
N ILE A 193 2.65 9.20 13.44
CA ILE A 193 3.48 9.96 12.50
C ILE A 193 3.90 11.27 13.17
N SER A 194 5.17 11.65 13.02
CA SER A 194 5.68 12.92 13.56
C SER A 194 5.27 14.09 12.68
N ALA A 195 4.99 15.23 13.31
CA ALA A 195 4.71 16.49 12.63
C ALA A 195 5.83 16.87 11.65
N ASN A 196 5.45 17.28 10.44
CA ASN A 196 6.33 17.79 9.38
C ASN A 196 7.49 16.85 8.99
N LYS A 197 7.32 15.54 9.17
CA LYS A 197 8.36 14.56 8.85
C LYS A 197 7.77 13.40 8.05
N TYR A 198 8.39 13.10 6.92
CA TYR A 198 8.08 11.87 6.19
C TYR A 198 8.32 10.65 7.07
N THR A 199 7.28 9.83 7.18
CA THR A 199 7.31 8.57 7.91
C THR A 199 6.95 7.44 6.94
N ILE A 200 7.69 6.33 7.01
CA ILE A 200 7.34 5.10 6.30
C ILE A 200 6.81 4.12 7.34
N MET A 201 5.48 3.99 7.39
CA MET A 201 4.80 3.02 8.24
C MET A 201 4.96 1.63 7.64
N LYS A 202 5.14 0.60 8.48
CA LYS A 202 5.36 -0.79 8.05
C LYS A 202 4.54 -1.79 8.86
N MET A 203 3.87 -2.69 8.17
CA MET A 203 3.12 -3.79 8.76
C MET A 203 3.36 -5.08 7.97
N THR A 204 3.95 -6.07 8.62
CA THR A 204 4.16 -7.42 8.07
C THR A 204 3.16 -8.36 8.70
N PHE A 205 2.56 -9.24 7.91
CA PHE A 205 1.51 -10.16 8.36
C PHE A 205 1.51 -11.46 7.56
N ASP A 206 1.00 -12.51 8.19
CA ASP A 206 0.84 -13.83 7.59
C ASP A 206 -0.47 -13.93 6.79
N VAL A 207 -0.42 -14.62 5.65
CA VAL A 207 -1.61 -15.06 4.93
C VAL A 207 -1.96 -16.48 5.42
N VAL A 208 -2.80 -16.54 6.45
CA VAL A 208 -3.10 -17.77 7.24
C VAL A 208 -4.05 -18.73 6.55
N SER A 209 -3.92 -20.03 6.83
CA SER A 209 -4.67 -21.12 6.18
C SER A 209 -6.14 -21.25 6.53
N ASP A 210 -6.60 -20.58 7.57
CA ASP A 210 -7.95 -20.78 8.10
C ASP A 210 -9.02 -20.02 7.28
N ALA A 211 -8.61 -19.25 6.27
CA ALA A 211 -9.52 -18.61 5.35
C ALA A 211 -10.07 -19.61 4.31
N ASP A 212 -11.36 -19.50 3.99
CA ASP A 212 -11.96 -20.29 2.93
C ASP A 212 -11.58 -19.75 1.55
N PHE A 213 -10.44 -20.24 1.05
CA PHE A 213 -9.84 -19.74 -0.19
C PHE A 213 -10.63 -20.02 -1.45
N ASP A 214 -11.59 -20.94 -1.42
CA ASP A 214 -12.42 -21.23 -2.58
C ASP A 214 -13.50 -20.15 -2.78
N ASP A 215 -13.75 -19.30 -1.77
CA ASP A 215 -14.76 -18.24 -1.79
C ASP A 215 -14.18 -16.83 -1.55
N VAL A 216 -12.85 -16.66 -1.59
CA VAL A 216 -12.23 -15.34 -1.39
C VAL A 216 -12.60 -14.40 -2.54
N LYS A 217 -13.03 -13.19 -2.18
CA LYS A 217 -13.29 -12.09 -3.10
C LYS A 217 -12.04 -11.23 -3.28
N SER A 218 -11.45 -10.79 -2.18
CA SER A 218 -10.29 -9.88 -2.21
C SER A 218 -9.55 -9.83 -0.87
N LEU A 219 -8.28 -9.42 -0.93
CA LEU A 219 -7.54 -8.89 0.20
C LEU A 219 -7.70 -7.37 0.20
N GLN A 220 -8.39 -6.84 1.20
CA GLN A 220 -8.56 -5.42 1.39
C GLN A 220 -7.41 -4.88 2.24
N ILE A 221 -6.70 -3.90 1.69
CA ILE A 221 -5.65 -3.14 2.39
C ILE A 221 -6.23 -1.79 2.76
N ILE A 222 -6.23 -1.48 4.05
CA ILE A 222 -6.87 -0.29 4.61
C ILE A 222 -5.81 0.61 5.24
N ILE A 223 -5.96 1.92 5.00
CA ILE A 223 -5.26 3.00 5.70
C ILE A 223 -6.35 3.90 6.29
N SER A 224 -6.34 4.09 7.61
CA SER A 224 -7.39 4.83 8.29
C SER A 224 -6.86 5.67 9.44
N SER A 225 -7.57 6.71 9.82
CA SER A 225 -7.31 7.46 11.05
C SER A 225 -8.59 7.61 11.87
N PRO A 226 -8.51 7.48 13.21
CA PRO A 226 -9.64 7.77 14.09
C PRO A 226 -9.98 9.26 14.20
N GLY A 227 -9.10 10.14 13.70
CA GLY A 227 -9.26 11.59 13.79
C GLY A 227 -8.00 12.33 13.35
N ILE A 228 -7.98 12.83 12.11
CA ILE A 228 -6.92 13.72 11.65
C ILE A 228 -7.19 15.15 12.12
N THR A 229 -6.14 15.84 12.58
CA THR A 229 -6.20 17.24 13.04
C THR A 229 -5.59 18.25 12.06
N SER A 230 -5.09 17.74 10.93
CA SER A 230 -4.45 18.48 9.84
C SER A 230 -4.47 17.63 8.58
N ASP A 231 -4.19 18.23 7.43
CA ASP A 231 -4.14 17.53 6.16
C ASP A 231 -3.09 16.42 6.18
N VAL A 232 -3.49 15.23 5.74
CA VAL A 232 -2.62 14.07 5.59
C VAL A 232 -2.29 13.87 4.12
N TYR A 233 -1.01 13.70 3.81
CA TYR A 233 -0.53 13.42 2.46
C TYR A 233 0.06 12.01 2.44
N ILE A 234 -0.52 11.17 1.59
CA ILE A 234 0.01 9.84 1.31
C ILE A 234 0.69 9.89 -0.04
N ASP A 235 2.00 9.66 -0.01
CA ASP A 235 2.86 9.70 -1.19
C ASP A 235 2.93 8.35 -1.87
N TYR A 236 2.85 7.27 -1.08
CA TYR A 236 3.06 5.92 -1.57
C TYR A 236 2.46 4.89 -0.63
N ALA A 237 1.77 3.89 -1.14
CA ALA A 237 1.44 2.65 -0.44
C ALA A 237 1.90 1.47 -1.30
N LYS A 238 2.66 0.54 -0.71
CA LYS A 238 3.22 -0.64 -1.38
C LYS A 238 2.89 -1.89 -0.58
N LEU A 239 2.29 -2.88 -1.21
CA LEU A 239 2.13 -4.22 -0.65
C LEU A 239 3.01 -5.19 -1.42
N GLU A 240 3.87 -5.94 -0.74
CA GLU A 240 4.79 -6.86 -1.41
C GLU A 240 4.92 -8.20 -0.69
N LEU A 241 5.32 -9.22 -1.44
CA LEU A 241 5.60 -10.55 -0.91
C LEU A 241 6.91 -10.53 -0.10
N GLY A 242 6.89 -11.17 1.06
CA GLY A 242 8.03 -11.29 1.95
C GLY A 242 7.90 -10.46 3.23
N GLU A 243 8.80 -10.73 4.18
CA GLU A 243 8.84 -10.05 5.48
C GLU A 243 9.59 -8.72 5.45
N ILE A 244 10.46 -8.54 4.46
CA ILE A 244 11.37 -7.40 4.39
C ILE A 244 10.79 -6.38 3.42
N ALA A 245 10.52 -5.19 3.93
CA ALA A 245 10.13 -4.05 3.11
C ALA A 245 11.27 -3.66 2.17
N THR A 246 11.02 -3.67 0.86
CA THR A 246 11.97 -3.24 -0.17
C THR A 246 11.72 -1.75 -0.51
N PRO A 247 12.60 -1.11 -1.28
CA PRO A 247 12.45 0.30 -1.66
C PRO A 247 11.11 0.58 -2.37
N LEU A 248 10.64 1.82 -2.19
CA LEU A 248 9.41 2.33 -2.82
C LEU A 248 9.75 2.81 -4.23
N VAL A 249 9.68 1.89 -5.20
CA VAL A 249 9.96 2.16 -6.62
C VAL A 249 8.64 2.22 -7.39
N PRO A 250 8.23 3.41 -7.88
CA PRO A 250 7.01 3.56 -8.69
C PRO A 250 7.12 2.79 -10.00
N ARG A 251 6.00 2.17 -10.41
CA ARG A 251 5.88 1.68 -11.78
C ARG A 251 5.87 2.86 -12.75
N PRO A 252 6.40 2.69 -13.98
CA PRO A 252 6.23 3.69 -15.01
C PRO A 252 4.76 4.03 -15.23
N TYR A 253 4.47 5.32 -15.47
CA TYR A 253 3.10 5.81 -15.63
C TYR A 253 2.27 5.04 -16.67
N ALA A 254 2.87 4.67 -17.80
CA ALA A 254 2.17 3.93 -18.84
C ALA A 254 1.71 2.53 -18.36
N GLU A 255 2.56 1.84 -17.60
CA GLU A 255 2.22 0.54 -17.02
C GLU A 255 1.12 0.68 -15.98
N GLU A 256 1.23 1.68 -15.09
CA GLU A 256 0.24 1.93 -14.05
C GLU A 256 -1.12 2.32 -14.65
N LEU A 257 -1.13 3.18 -15.68
CA LEU A 257 -2.32 3.54 -16.43
C LEU A 257 -2.97 2.33 -17.09
N MET A 258 -2.18 1.44 -17.70
CA MET A 258 -2.70 0.21 -18.30
C MET A 258 -3.35 -0.70 -17.25
N LEU A 259 -2.76 -0.82 -16.06
CA LEU A 259 -3.35 -1.58 -14.95
C LEU A 259 -4.67 -0.96 -14.47
N CYS A 260 -4.73 0.37 -14.32
CA CYS A 260 -5.94 1.11 -13.95
C CYS A 260 -7.05 0.96 -15.00
N GLN A 261 -6.70 1.04 -16.29
CA GLN A 261 -7.65 0.96 -17.41
C GLN A 261 -8.35 -0.40 -17.54
N ARG A 262 -7.87 -1.45 -16.87
CA ARG A 262 -8.59 -2.73 -16.74
C ARG A 262 -9.84 -2.61 -15.87
N TYR A 263 -9.86 -1.66 -14.94
CA TYR A 263 -10.93 -1.48 -13.96
C TYR A 263 -11.82 -0.29 -14.27
N GLY A 264 -11.28 0.74 -14.91
CA GLY A 264 -12.02 1.95 -15.20
C GLY A 264 -11.41 2.73 -16.34
N ARG A 265 -12.21 3.09 -17.35
CA ARG A 265 -11.73 3.92 -18.45
C ARG A 265 -12.84 4.70 -19.15
N TYR A 266 -12.47 5.83 -19.72
CA TYR A 266 -13.33 6.49 -20.69
C TYR A 266 -13.26 5.79 -22.05
N ILE A 267 -14.43 5.70 -22.68
CA ILE A 267 -14.65 5.28 -24.06
C ILE A 267 -15.24 6.48 -24.80
N TYR A 268 -14.52 6.95 -25.79
CA TYR A 268 -14.90 8.07 -26.63
C TYR A 268 -15.52 7.53 -27.92
N VAL A 269 -16.67 8.06 -28.30
CA VAL A 269 -17.40 7.66 -29.50
C VAL A 269 -17.61 8.86 -30.39
N ASP A 270 -16.86 8.89 -31.48
CA ASP A 270 -16.93 9.90 -32.53
C ASP A 270 -17.04 9.21 -33.88
N TYR A 271 -18.10 9.48 -34.63
CA TYR A 271 -18.32 8.84 -35.92
C TYR A 271 -19.19 9.69 -36.85
N THR A 272 -18.84 9.69 -38.15
CA THR A 272 -19.71 10.18 -39.23
C THR A 272 -19.88 9.14 -40.34
N MET A 273 -21.13 8.82 -40.70
CA MET A 273 -21.48 7.95 -41.85
C MET A 273 -22.63 8.55 -42.66
N ASN A 274 -22.84 8.01 -43.85
CA ASN A 274 -24.11 8.13 -44.55
C ASN A 274 -24.97 6.88 -44.25
N ALA A 275 -26.18 7.07 -43.73
CA ALA A 275 -27.11 6.00 -43.39
C ALA A 275 -28.30 6.00 -44.35
N ALA A 276 -28.71 4.82 -44.84
CA ALA A 276 -29.86 4.66 -45.73
C ALA A 276 -31.14 4.33 -44.92
N SER A 277 -31.45 5.12 -43.89
CA SER A 277 -32.59 4.91 -42.97
C SER A 277 -32.55 3.59 -42.17
N ASN A 278 -31.37 3.03 -41.89
CA ASN A 278 -31.19 1.77 -41.17
C ASN A 278 -30.37 1.92 -39.87
N SER A 279 -30.19 0.81 -39.16
CA SER A 279 -29.30 0.73 -38.01
C SER A 279 -27.85 0.48 -38.45
N PHE A 280 -26.94 1.16 -37.79
CA PHE A 280 -25.51 0.96 -37.92
C PHE A 280 -24.96 0.37 -36.63
N SER A 281 -23.96 -0.50 -36.73
CA SER A 281 -23.20 -0.99 -35.59
C SER A 281 -21.73 -1.11 -35.94
N ASN A 282 -20.86 -0.66 -35.06
CA ASN A 282 -19.42 -0.88 -35.16
C ASN A 282 -18.82 -1.26 -33.80
N MET A 283 -17.54 -1.62 -33.82
CA MET A 283 -16.79 -1.98 -32.64
C MET A 283 -15.54 -1.10 -32.53
N ILE A 284 -15.25 -0.64 -31.32
CA ILE A 284 -13.99 0.02 -30.98
C ILE A 284 -13.16 -0.96 -30.15
N SER A 285 -11.92 -1.19 -30.55
CA SER A 285 -10.96 -1.94 -29.76
C SER A 285 -10.52 -1.12 -28.55
N ILE A 286 -10.48 -1.74 -27.39
CA ILE A 286 -9.84 -1.16 -26.20
C ILE A 286 -8.40 -1.71 -26.08
N PRO A 287 -7.38 -0.88 -25.81
CA PRO A 287 -5.98 -1.28 -25.77
C PRO A 287 -5.63 -2.26 -24.65
N VAL A 288 -6.48 -2.36 -23.63
CA VAL A 288 -6.34 -3.30 -22.52
C VAL A 288 -7.71 -3.87 -22.21
N ASP A 289 -7.79 -5.20 -22.09
CA ASP A 289 -9.01 -5.91 -21.72
C ASP A 289 -9.51 -5.48 -20.34
N MET A 290 -10.82 -5.26 -20.23
CA MET A 290 -11.44 -4.99 -18.94
C MET A 290 -11.35 -6.22 -18.04
N ARG A 291 -11.30 -6.02 -16.73
CA ARG A 291 -11.25 -7.09 -15.73
C ARG A 291 -12.47 -8.01 -15.82
N ILE A 292 -13.65 -7.41 -15.93
CA ILE A 292 -14.95 -8.06 -16.12
C ILE A 292 -15.70 -7.30 -17.20
N ASP A 293 -16.85 -7.82 -17.64
CA ASP A 293 -17.77 -7.05 -18.47
C ASP A 293 -18.14 -5.73 -17.77
N PRO A 294 -17.73 -4.57 -18.30
CA PRO A 294 -17.92 -3.30 -17.64
C PRO A 294 -19.36 -2.82 -17.75
N THR A 295 -19.81 -2.10 -16.73
CA THR A 295 -21.00 -1.27 -16.81
C THR A 295 -20.65 0.04 -17.54
N LEU A 296 -21.35 0.32 -18.64
CA LEU A 296 -21.12 1.52 -19.44
C LEU A 296 -22.10 2.63 -19.02
N THR A 297 -21.57 3.74 -18.50
CA THR A 297 -22.36 4.90 -18.06
C THR A 297 -22.07 6.10 -18.94
N LEU A 298 -23.10 6.71 -19.54
CA LEU A 298 -22.94 7.96 -20.28
C LEU A 298 -22.46 9.08 -19.34
N LYS A 299 -21.37 9.75 -19.70
CA LYS A 299 -20.80 10.88 -18.95
C LYS A 299 -20.91 12.20 -19.70
N ALA A 300 -20.78 12.18 -21.01
CA ALA A 300 -21.02 13.35 -21.86
C ALA A 300 -21.92 12.96 -23.03
N ALA A 301 -23.02 13.71 -23.19
CA ALA A 301 -23.98 13.45 -24.25
C ALA A 301 -23.43 13.81 -25.65
N GLY A 302 -22.54 14.81 -25.75
CA GLY A 302 -22.06 15.28 -27.04
C GLY A 302 -23.21 15.75 -27.95
N THR A 303 -22.97 15.69 -29.27
CA THR A 303 -23.94 16.07 -30.31
C THR A 303 -24.33 14.85 -31.14
N LEU A 304 -25.63 14.63 -31.28
CA LEU A 304 -26.22 13.60 -32.12
C LEU A 304 -26.98 14.25 -33.27
N THR A 305 -26.70 13.87 -34.52
CA THR A 305 -27.42 14.35 -35.71
C THR A 305 -27.96 13.16 -36.49
N ASN A 306 -29.26 13.22 -36.84
CA ASN A 306 -29.97 12.17 -37.57
C ASN A 306 -30.00 10.83 -36.82
N ILE A 307 -30.27 10.83 -35.50
CA ILE A 307 -30.27 9.63 -34.64
C ILE A 307 -31.58 9.53 -33.87
N THR A 308 -32.23 8.37 -33.90
CA THR A 308 -33.45 8.05 -33.13
C THR A 308 -33.17 7.22 -31.89
N SER A 309 -32.16 6.34 -31.93
CA SER A 309 -31.81 5.48 -30.81
C SER A 309 -30.33 5.14 -30.81
N GLU A 310 -29.81 4.86 -29.61
CA GLU A 310 -28.48 4.33 -29.40
C GLU A 310 -28.52 3.09 -28.53
N LYS A 311 -27.53 2.22 -28.71
CA LYS A 311 -27.24 1.11 -27.81
C LYS A 311 -25.74 0.90 -27.77
N ILE A 312 -25.18 0.84 -26.58
CA ILE A 312 -23.77 0.52 -26.39
C ILE A 312 -23.66 -0.67 -25.46
N THR A 313 -22.86 -1.63 -25.85
CA THR A 313 -22.67 -2.89 -25.14
C THR A 313 -21.20 -3.26 -25.18
N HIS A 314 -20.66 -3.75 -24.06
CA HIS A 314 -19.44 -4.55 -24.12
C HIS A 314 -19.78 -5.81 -24.92
N ALA A 315 -19.06 -6.05 -26.02
CA ALA A 315 -19.35 -7.19 -26.87
C ALA A 315 -18.91 -8.49 -26.18
N SER A 316 -19.37 -9.64 -26.66
CA SER A 316 -18.93 -10.98 -26.21
C SER A 316 -17.43 -11.26 -26.40
N PHE A 317 -16.68 -10.30 -26.96
CA PHE A 317 -15.23 -10.31 -27.13
C PHE A 317 -14.64 -9.32 -26.13
N THR A 318 -13.78 -9.80 -25.22
CA THR A 318 -13.29 -9.09 -24.01
C THR A 318 -12.54 -7.79 -24.26
N ASN A 319 -12.21 -7.49 -25.52
CA ASN A 319 -11.36 -6.36 -25.92
C ASN A 319 -12.07 -5.34 -26.82
N ARG A 320 -13.40 -5.38 -26.92
CA ARG A 320 -14.16 -4.49 -27.81
C ARG A 320 -15.46 -3.99 -27.19
N VAL A 321 -15.72 -2.70 -27.41
CA VAL A 321 -17.02 -2.09 -27.15
C VAL A 321 -17.78 -1.98 -28.46
N ARG A 322 -19.01 -2.51 -28.51
CA ARG A 322 -19.93 -2.32 -29.63
C ARG A 322 -20.80 -1.11 -29.37
N PHE A 323 -20.91 -0.26 -30.37
CA PHE A 323 -21.85 0.86 -30.41
C PHE A 323 -22.77 0.70 -31.61
N SER A 324 -24.06 0.95 -31.38
CA SER A 324 -25.13 0.79 -32.34
C SER A 324 -26.01 2.04 -32.34
N PHE A 325 -26.26 2.60 -33.53
CA PHE A 325 -27.09 3.80 -33.71
C PHE A 325 -28.13 3.54 -34.79
N SER A 326 -29.33 4.08 -34.61
CA SER A 326 -30.40 4.05 -35.62
C SER A 326 -30.58 5.43 -36.22
N ALA A 327 -30.57 5.52 -37.55
CA ALA A 327 -30.79 6.78 -38.24
C ALA A 327 -32.27 7.20 -38.19
N SER A 328 -32.52 8.51 -38.11
CA SER A 328 -33.89 9.04 -38.17
C SER A 328 -34.44 9.12 -39.60
N ALA A 329 -33.56 9.29 -40.58
CA ALA A 329 -33.86 9.37 -42.01
C ALA A 329 -32.61 9.02 -42.84
N ALA A 330 -32.79 8.89 -44.15
CA ALA A 330 -31.69 8.72 -45.08
C ALA A 330 -30.81 9.98 -45.08
N GLY A 331 -29.49 9.80 -45.04
CA GLY A 331 -28.52 10.88 -45.06
C GLY A 331 -27.45 10.73 -43.99
N MET A 332 -26.71 11.82 -43.76
CA MET A 332 -25.56 11.79 -42.88
C MET A 332 -25.98 11.67 -41.41
N LEU A 333 -25.40 10.70 -40.71
CA LEU A 333 -25.49 10.51 -39.26
C LEU A 333 -24.15 10.93 -38.64
N ARG A 334 -24.22 11.68 -37.54
CA ARG A 334 -23.05 12.19 -36.82
C ARG A 334 -23.20 11.99 -35.33
N VAL A 335 -22.14 11.50 -34.70
CA VAL A 335 -21.97 11.38 -33.25
C VAL A 335 -20.64 12.03 -32.93
N TYR A 336 -20.65 13.07 -32.09
CA TYR A 336 -19.42 13.75 -31.69
C TYR A 336 -19.41 14.10 -30.21
N GLY A 337 -18.25 13.97 -29.57
CA GLY A 337 -18.01 14.32 -28.18
C GLY A 337 -18.79 13.46 -27.19
N ARG A 338 -19.10 12.21 -27.56
CA ARG A 338 -19.87 11.31 -26.71
C ARG A 338 -18.92 10.44 -25.88
N GLU A 339 -19.11 10.47 -24.57
CA GLU A 339 -18.20 9.85 -23.62
C GLU A 339 -18.94 8.89 -22.71
N TYR A 340 -18.40 7.67 -22.58
CA TYR A 340 -18.88 6.67 -21.65
C TYR A 340 -17.80 6.31 -20.66
N TRP A 341 -18.16 6.18 -19.39
CA TRP A 341 -17.34 5.56 -18.39
C TRP A 341 -17.60 4.05 -18.39
N ALA A 342 -16.57 3.26 -18.70
CA ALA A 342 -16.59 1.81 -18.58
C ALA A 342 -16.08 1.40 -17.20
N ASP A 343 -16.98 0.88 -16.37
CA ASP A 343 -16.72 0.52 -14.98
C ASP A 343 -16.66 -1.00 -14.78
N ALA A 344 -15.50 -1.50 -14.38
CA ALA A 344 -15.23 -2.89 -14.03
C ALA A 344 -14.60 -3.00 -12.63
N GLU A 345 -14.90 -2.04 -11.75
CA GLU A 345 -14.40 -1.98 -10.38
C GLU A 345 -14.99 -3.06 -9.46
N ILE A 346 -14.39 -3.22 -8.27
CA ILE A 346 -14.82 -4.18 -7.25
C ILE A 346 -15.74 -3.46 -6.24
N TYR A 347 -16.97 -3.91 -6.05
CA TYR A 347 -17.92 -3.24 -5.15
C TYR A 347 -18.16 -3.99 -3.85
#